data_AF-N8YJV4-F1
#
_entry.id   AF-N8YJV4-F1
#
_cell.length_a   1.000
_cell.length_b   1.000
_cell.length_c   1.000
_cell.angle_alpha   90.00
_cell.angle_beta   90.00
_cell.angle_gamma   90.00
#
_symmetry.space_group_name_H-M   'P 1'
#
loop_
_entity.id
_entity.type
_entity.pdbx_description
1 polymer ?
#
loop_
_entity_poly.entity_id
_entity_poly.type
_entity_poly.pdbx_seq_one_letter_code
_entity_poly.pdbx_strand_id
1 'polypeptide(L)' 'MSKIIDDIHPLILDQIKHFFEHYKDLEEGKWVKFIAWKNVQKAREEIIKSVQAYLTHK' A
#
# COMPACT_ATOMS: atom_id res chain seq x y z
N MET A 1 20.80 -8.56 -0.02
CA MET A 1 20.44 -7.13 0.06
C MET A 1 19.05 -6.98 0.66
N SER A 2 18.90 -6.12 1.65
CA SER A 2 17.58 -5.73 2.18
C SER A 2 16.88 -4.89 1.12
N LYS A 3 15.83 -5.41 0.47
CA LYS A 3 15.05 -4.67 -0.54
C LYS A 3 14.18 -3.65 0.17
N ILE A 4 14.54 -2.37 0.08
CA ILE A 4 13.79 -1.25 0.63
C ILE A 4 13.14 -0.43 -0.47
N ILE A 5 12.22 0.46 -0.12
CA ILE A 5 11.48 1.23 -1.10
C ILE A 5 12.38 2.09 -2.00
N ASP A 6 13.48 2.59 -1.45
CA ASP A 6 14.44 3.43 -2.17
C ASP A 6 15.23 2.65 -3.25
N ASP A 7 15.20 1.31 -3.21
CA ASP A 7 15.79 0.47 -4.26
C ASP A 7 14.88 0.36 -5.50
N ILE A 8 13.64 0.85 -5.43
CA ILE A 8 12.67 0.81 -6.52
C ILE A 8 12.78 2.10 -7.33
N HIS A 9 12.88 1.97 -8.65
CA HIS A 9 12.91 3.13 -9.54
C HIS A 9 11.67 4.01 -9.32
N PRO A 10 11.80 5.34 -9.11
CA PRO A 10 10.67 6.22 -8.77
C PRO A 10 9.48 6.12 -9.74
N LEU A 11 9.75 5.99 -11.04
CA LEU A 11 8.71 5.78 -12.06
C LEU A 11 7.77 4.60 -11.76
N ILE A 12 8.28 3.50 -11.20
CA ILE A 12 7.45 2.34 -10.85
C ILE A 12 6.52 2.71 -9.68
N LEU A 13 7.05 3.41 -8.67
CA LEU A 13 6.24 3.87 -7.53
C LEU A 13 5.13 4.83 -7.98
N ASP A 14 5.45 5.73 -8.93
CA ASP A 14 4.50 6.67 -9.51
C ASP A 14 3.44 5.97 -10.37
N GLN A 15 3.83 4.97 -11.18
CA GLN A 15 2.90 4.17 -11.97
C GLN A 15 1.92 3.39 -11.09
N ILE A 16 2.40 2.77 -10.01
CA ILE A 16 1.54 2.04 -9.07
C ILE A 16 0.58 3.01 -8.36
N LYS A 17 1.09 4.17 -7.91
CA LYS A 17 0.25 5.21 -7.31
C LYS A 17 -0.85 5.66 -8.28
N HIS A 18 -0.47 6.04 -9.51
CA HIS A 18 -1.39 6.51 -10.53
C HIS A 18 -2.47 5.49 -10.83
N PHE A 19 -2.09 4.21 -11.00
CA PHE A 19 -3.06 3.15 -11.22
C PHE A 19 -4.12 3.11 -10.11
N PHE A 20 -3.73 3.10 -8.83
CA PHE A 20 -4.67 3.01 -7.73
C PHE A 20 -5.54 4.26 -7.53
N GLU A 21 -5.04 5.44 -7.88
CA GLU A 21 -5.84 6.67 -7.82
C GLU A 21 -6.91 6.71 -8.92
N HIS A 22 -6.67 6.06 -10.07
CA HIS A 22 -7.54 6.19 -11.25
C HIS A 22 -8.34 4.95 -11.67
N TYR A 23 -7.98 3.74 -11.20
CA TYR A 23 -8.65 2.51 -11.68
C TYR A 23 -10.17 2.43 -11.40
N LYS A 24 -10.67 3.33 -10.55
CA LYS A 24 -12.08 3.43 -10.15
C LYS A 24 -12.80 4.66 -10.68
N ASP A 25 -12.18 5.45 -11.56
CA ASP A 25 -12.75 6.73 -12.01
C ASP A 25 -14.13 6.59 -12.67
N LEU A 26 -14.45 5.42 -13.21
CA LEU A 26 -15.75 5.11 -13.84
C LEU A 26 -16.71 4.35 -12.92
N GLU A 27 -16.33 4.07 -11.68
CA GLU A 27 -17.19 3.43 -10.68
C GLU A 27 -17.88 4.50 -9.82
N GLU A 28 -19.13 4.82 -10.12
CA GLU A 28 -19.88 5.88 -9.43
C GLU A 28 -19.84 5.72 -7.89
N GLY A 29 -19.51 6.81 -7.20
CA GLY A 29 -19.41 6.85 -5.75
C GLY A 29 -18.14 6.22 -5.15
N LYS A 30 -17.24 5.67 -5.98
CA LYS A 30 -15.97 5.10 -5.49
C LYS A 30 -14.80 5.99 -5.86
N TRP A 31 -13.86 6.09 -4.93
CA TRP A 31 -12.61 6.81 -5.12
C TRP A 31 -11.54 6.20 -4.24
N VAL A 32 -10.29 6.49 -4.58
CA VAL A 32 -9.12 6.16 -3.76
C VAL A 32 -8.27 7.41 -3.62
N LYS A 33 -7.73 7.62 -2.43
CA LYS A 33 -6.74 8.67 -2.18
C LYS A 33 -5.46 8.03 -1.70
N PHE A 34 -4.39 8.25 -2.45
CA PHE A 34 -3.06 7.86 -2.00
C PHE A 34 -2.63 8.76 -0.84
N ILE A 35 -2.04 8.17 0.20
CA ILE A 35 -1.53 8.91 1.36
C ILE A 35 -0.01 8.99 1.32
N ALA A 36 0.66 7.85 1.45
CA ALA A 36 2.11 7.77 1.42
C ALA A 36 2.57 6.34 1.20
N TRP A 37 3.73 6.20 0.57
CA TRP A 37 4.52 4.98 0.69
C TRP A 37 5.23 4.95 2.05
N LYS A 38 5.40 3.77 2.63
CA LYS A 38 6.11 3.57 3.90
C LYS A 38 7.21 2.54 3.75
N ASN A 39 8.13 2.51 4.72
CA ASN A 39 9.26 1.59 4.72
C ASN A 39 8.87 0.14 5.07
N VAL A 40 9.83 -0.78 4.90
CA VAL A 40 9.68 -2.22 5.17
C VAL A 40 9.25 -2.49 6.62
N GLN A 41 9.72 -1.71 7.58
CA GLN A 41 9.36 -1.88 8.98
C GLN A 41 7.87 -1.63 9.20
N LYS A 42 7.32 -0.54 8.64
CA LYS A 42 5.89 -0.24 8.70
C LYS A 42 5.03 -1.30 8.00
N ALA A 43 5.50 -1.86 6.89
CA ALA A 43 4.82 -2.96 6.21
C ALA A 43 4.75 -4.21 7.10
N ARG A 44 5.85 -4.58 7.78
CA ARG A 44 5.88 -5.71 8.71
C ARG A 44 4.96 -5.50 9.91
N GLU A 45 4.96 -4.30 10.48
CA GLU A 45 4.07 -3.93 11.59
C GLU A 45 2.60 -4.14 11.20
N GLU A 46 2.18 -3.69 10.01
CA GLU A 46 0.79 -3.85 9.57
C GLU A 46 0.40 -5.32 9.33
N ILE A 47 1.32 -6.15 8.81
CA ILE A 47 1.10 -7.60 8.66
C ILE A 47 0.86 -8.25 10.03
N ILE A 48 1.75 -8.01 11.00
CA ILE A 48 1.63 -8.59 12.34
C ILE A 48 0.33 -8.13 13.01
N LYS A 49 0.02 -6.84 12.93
CA LYS A 49 -1.24 -6.26 13.44
C LYS A 49 -2.47 -6.93 12.81
N SER A 50 -2.45 -7.18 11.50
CA SER A 50 -3.55 -7.85 10.79
C SER A 50 -3.73 -9.30 11.24
N VAL A 51 -2.64 -10.04 11.44
CA VAL A 51 -2.65 -11.40 11.98
C VAL A 51 -3.24 -11.43 13.39
N GLN A 52 -2.79 -10.52 14.27
CA GLN A 52 -3.32 -10.40 15.63
C GLN A 52 -4.81 -10.06 15.61
N ALA A 53 -5.24 -9.10 14.78
CA ALA A 53 -6.64 -8.73 14.66
C ALA A 53 -7.52 -9.92 14.26
N TYR A 54 -7.08 -10.74 13.30
CA TYR A 54 -7.77 -11.95 12.88
C TYR A 54 -7.87 -12.99 14.02
N LEU A 55 -6.81 -13.20 14.79
CA LEU A 55 -6.80 -14.16 15.90
C LEU A 55 -7.65 -13.71 17.09
N THR A 56 -7.72 -12.41 17.38
CA THR A 56 -8.52 -11.87 18.49
C THR A 56 -10.03 -11.88 18.21
N HIS A 57 -10.43 -12.00 16.94
CA HIS A 57 -11.85 -12.03 16.52
C HIS A 57 -12.33 -13.44 16.17
N LYS A 58 -11.57 -14.47 16.56
CA LYS A 58 -12.02 -15.86 16.65
C LYS A 58 -12.38 -16.21 18.08
#